data_AF-A0A6I9P050-F1
#
_entry.id   AF-A0A6I9P050-F1
#
_cell.length_a   1.000
_cell.length_b   1.000
_cell.length_c   1.000
_cell.angle_alpha   90.00
_cell.angle_beta   90.00
_cell.angle_gamma   90.00
#
_symmetry.space_group_name_H-M   'P 1'
#
loop_
_entity.id
_entity.type
_entity.pdbx_description
1 polymer ?
#
loop_
_entity_poly.entity_id
_entity_poly.type
_entity_poly.pdbx_seq_one_letter_code
_entity_poly.pdbx_strand_id
1 'polypeptide(L)'
;MSKAPLKKKETSSKVSLSERPTEASSVGATSSESLGGVWRCRFPIWPEWNDSEVNLEKWDSSKGSDGNSNKSPNAPLFEDPEGKISLPPSVRVHSWKRPTEFIVKGITVVENPMNFELISPKDHLICSELMRWIISEIYIVWTLHNNSDTTQDIWRPWDPIYSLCKVGRGHVPLYNIYGKYLVRLYWMGCWRKITVDDSMPFDEENNLLLPASTCQSELWPMLLAKALIKVANTNVTSEASREMGEFSFIQTLTGWIPEIRPLRGKQPCSLTQVDSSPK
;
A
#
# COMPACT_ATOMS: atom_id res chain seq x y z
N MET A 1 72.98 -32.07 -31.56
CA MET A 1 72.78 -32.99 -32.71
C MET A 1 71.30 -33.35 -32.80
N SER A 2 70.64 -33.63 -33.93
CA SER A 2 70.89 -33.27 -35.34
C SER A 2 69.66 -33.64 -36.20
N LYS A 3 69.18 -32.71 -37.04
CA LYS A 3 68.19 -32.87 -38.13
C LYS A 3 66.70 -33.16 -37.76
N ALA A 4 65.82 -32.67 -38.65
CA ALA A 4 64.39 -32.96 -38.76
C ALA A 4 64.11 -33.73 -40.08
N PRO A 5 62.84 -34.06 -40.40
CA PRO A 5 62.08 -33.26 -41.38
C PRO A 5 60.61 -33.01 -40.91
N LEU A 6 59.81 -32.01 -41.35
CA LEU A 6 59.35 -31.60 -42.71
C LEU A 6 58.62 -32.75 -43.44
N LYS A 7 57.46 -32.60 -44.11
CA LYS A 7 56.62 -31.50 -44.66
C LYS A 7 55.13 -31.96 -44.56
N LYS A 8 54.04 -31.25 -44.87
CA LYS A 8 53.67 -30.15 -45.80
C LYS A 8 52.38 -29.50 -45.21
N LYS A 9 52.19 -28.16 -45.15
CA LYS A 9 51.49 -27.28 -46.12
C LYS A 9 50.11 -27.84 -46.61
N GLU A 10 49.04 -27.06 -46.73
CA GLU A 10 48.98 -25.67 -47.24
C GLU A 10 47.71 -24.88 -46.77
N THR A 11 47.88 -23.61 -46.35
CA THR A 11 47.09 -22.36 -46.67
C THR A 11 45.55 -22.29 -46.52
N SER A 12 44.89 -21.13 -46.33
CA SER A 12 45.23 -19.68 -46.28
C SER A 12 44.17 -18.97 -45.39
N SER A 13 44.48 -18.08 -44.43
CA SER A 13 44.81 -16.63 -44.55
C SER A 13 43.65 -15.78 -45.12
N LYS A 14 43.31 -14.55 -44.66
CA LYS A 14 44.02 -13.45 -43.95
C LYS A 14 43.04 -12.69 -42.98
N VAL A 15 43.42 -12.17 -41.80
CA VAL A 15 44.15 -10.90 -41.46
C VAL A 15 43.34 -9.63 -41.82
N SER A 16 43.18 -8.59 -40.98
CA SER A 16 43.54 -8.31 -39.55
C SER A 16 43.12 -6.88 -39.13
N LEU A 17 43.16 -6.55 -37.81
CA LEU A 17 43.29 -5.16 -37.25
C LEU A 17 42.07 -4.24 -37.52
N SER A 18 41.70 -3.24 -36.71
CA SER A 18 42.06 -2.75 -35.35
C SER A 18 40.82 -1.90 -34.84
N GLU A 19 40.74 -1.10 -33.77
CA GLU A 19 41.63 -0.52 -32.73
C GLU A 19 40.88 -0.45 -31.37
N ARG A 20 41.42 0.32 -30.40
CA ARG A 20 40.66 1.05 -29.37
C ARG A 20 41.18 2.49 -29.32
N PRO A 21 40.31 3.48 -29.05
CA PRO A 21 40.65 4.49 -28.05
C PRO A 21 39.59 4.65 -26.95
N THR A 22 39.99 5.36 -25.89
CA THR A 22 39.22 5.67 -24.68
C THR A 22 38.46 6.99 -24.87
N GLU A 23 37.27 7.13 -24.28
CA GLU A 23 36.91 8.15 -23.25
C GLU A 23 35.39 8.24 -23.04
N ALA A 24 34.97 9.04 -22.06
CA ALA A 24 33.64 9.00 -21.46
C ALA A 24 32.64 9.98 -22.06
N SER A 25 31.35 9.61 -21.98
CA SER A 25 30.27 10.58 -21.83
C SER A 25 29.15 9.99 -20.96
N SER A 26 28.42 10.87 -20.29
CA SER A 26 27.27 10.57 -19.43
C SER A 26 25.96 10.69 -20.20
N VAL A 27 24.81 10.61 -19.49
CA VAL A 27 23.43 10.63 -20.03
C VAL A 27 23.03 9.28 -20.65
N GLY A 28 21.83 8.73 -20.41
CA GLY A 28 20.72 9.22 -19.57
C GLY A 28 19.67 8.13 -19.32
N ALA A 29 18.53 8.52 -18.73
CA ALA A 29 17.49 7.56 -18.35
C ALA A 29 16.85 6.87 -19.57
N THR A 30 16.89 5.54 -19.61
CA THR A 30 16.19 4.72 -20.61
C THR A 30 14.71 4.60 -20.27
N SER A 31 13.89 5.48 -20.87
CA SER A 31 12.43 5.39 -20.85
C SER A 31 11.93 4.12 -21.54
N SER A 32 11.19 3.27 -20.82
CA SER A 32 10.60 2.05 -21.37
C SER A 32 9.25 2.31 -22.07
N GLU A 33 9.27 2.91 -23.26
CA GLU A 33 8.14 2.91 -24.19
C GLU A 33 8.47 2.18 -25.50
N SER A 34 8.12 0.88 -25.59
CA SER A 34 7.66 0.24 -26.85
C SER A 34 7.21 -1.22 -26.66
N LEU A 35 5.98 -1.43 -26.18
CA LEU A 35 5.15 -2.55 -26.66
C LEU A 35 3.80 -1.94 -27.12
N GLY A 36 3.42 -2.25 -28.34
CA GLY A 36 2.45 -1.46 -29.10
C GLY A 36 1.00 -1.87 -28.86
N GLY A 37 0.26 -1.04 -28.13
CA GLY A 37 -1.19 -1.14 -27.96
C GLY A 37 -1.64 -2.14 -26.89
N VAL A 38 -2.90 -1.99 -26.47
CA VAL A 38 -3.60 -2.84 -25.49
C VAL A 38 -3.05 -2.68 -24.04
N TRP A 39 -3.85 -2.04 -23.17
CA TRP A 39 -3.59 -1.70 -21.75
C TRP A 39 -2.38 -0.78 -21.44
N ARG A 40 -2.53 0.54 -21.58
CA ARG A 40 -1.84 1.46 -20.64
C ARG A 40 -2.49 1.28 -19.27
N CYS A 41 -1.84 0.57 -18.35
CA CYS A 41 -2.26 0.55 -16.95
C CYS A 41 -2.18 2.00 -16.41
N ARG A 42 -3.29 2.52 -15.87
CA ARG A 42 -3.39 3.93 -15.41
C ARG A 42 -2.80 4.16 -14.01
N PHE A 43 -2.30 3.11 -13.36
CA PHE A 43 -1.86 3.12 -11.97
C PHE A 43 -0.38 2.73 -11.90
N PRO A 44 0.40 3.35 -10.99
CA PRO A 44 1.76 2.90 -10.73
C PRO A 44 1.71 1.53 -10.05
N ILE A 45 2.52 0.59 -10.53
CA ILE A 45 2.75 -0.66 -9.80
C ILE A 45 3.73 -0.32 -8.67
N TRP A 46 3.25 -0.35 -7.43
CA TRP A 46 4.12 -0.11 -6.26
C TRP A 46 5.28 -1.12 -6.22
N PRO A 47 6.49 -0.67 -5.81
CA PRO A 47 7.63 -1.57 -5.68
C PRO A 47 7.36 -2.64 -4.62
N GLU A 48 7.98 -3.80 -4.79
CA GLU A 48 7.93 -4.89 -3.80
C GLU A 48 8.59 -4.45 -2.49
N TRP A 49 8.12 -5.00 -1.37
CA TRP A 49 8.60 -4.66 -0.05
C TRP A 49 9.99 -5.26 0.22
N ASN A 50 10.97 -4.39 0.48
CA ASN A 50 12.35 -4.77 0.78
C ASN A 50 12.81 -4.13 2.10
N ASP A 51 13.01 -4.95 3.13
CA ASP A 51 13.45 -4.51 4.46
C ASP A 51 14.76 -3.71 4.41
N SER A 52 15.67 -4.03 3.48
CA SER A 52 16.96 -3.34 3.35
C SER A 52 16.79 -1.91 2.83
N GLU A 53 15.86 -1.69 1.90
CA GLU A 53 15.52 -0.34 1.42
C GLU A 53 14.81 0.48 2.48
N VAL A 54 13.87 -0.13 3.21
CA VAL A 54 13.10 0.58 4.25
C VAL A 54 14.00 0.98 5.43
N ASN A 55 15.00 0.15 5.76
CA ASN A 55 16.05 0.50 6.73
C ASN A 55 17.05 1.58 6.22
N LEU A 56 17.06 1.89 4.92
CA LEU A 56 17.84 2.96 4.29
C LEU A 56 16.97 4.17 3.85
N GLU A 57 15.66 4.12 4.12
CA GLU A 57 14.70 5.12 3.65
C GLU A 57 14.95 6.48 4.32
N LYS A 58 14.96 7.54 3.51
CA LYS A 58 15.12 8.91 4.01
C LYS A 58 13.76 9.49 4.38
N TRP A 59 13.57 9.76 5.66
CA TRP A 59 12.32 10.28 6.24
C TRP A 59 12.19 11.81 6.13
N ASP A 60 13.31 12.50 5.94
CA ASP A 60 13.42 13.95 5.74
C ASP A 60 13.14 14.36 4.28
N SER A 61 12.76 15.63 4.07
CA SER A 61 12.48 16.21 2.75
C SER A 61 13.70 16.38 1.82
N SER A 62 14.91 16.01 2.25
CA SER A 62 16.17 16.42 1.61
C SER A 62 16.54 15.57 0.39
N LYS A 63 16.34 16.15 -0.81
CA LYS A 63 17.01 15.70 -2.04
C LYS A 63 18.52 16.01 -2.00
N GLY A 64 19.29 15.20 -1.29
CA GLY A 64 20.76 15.13 -1.43
C GLY A 64 21.59 15.59 -0.23
N SER A 65 22.87 15.19 -0.27
CA SER A 65 24.02 15.56 0.58
C SER A 65 23.82 15.72 2.10
N ASP A 66 24.38 14.75 2.82
CA ASP A 66 25.32 14.95 3.94
C ASP A 66 24.95 15.89 5.10
N GLY A 67 24.56 15.26 6.21
CA GLY A 67 25.50 15.25 7.35
C GLY A 67 25.56 16.50 8.24
N ASN A 68 24.54 17.36 8.28
CA ASN A 68 24.46 18.36 9.34
C ASN A 68 23.01 18.55 9.85
N SER A 69 22.78 18.27 11.13
CA SER A 69 21.43 18.14 11.73
C SER A 69 20.78 19.46 12.14
N ASN A 70 20.91 20.50 11.30
CA ASN A 70 20.15 21.74 11.45
C ASN A 70 18.82 21.63 10.71
N LYS A 71 17.75 21.29 11.44
CA LYS A 71 16.37 21.27 10.91
C LYS A 71 16.01 22.67 10.39
N SER A 72 15.99 22.86 9.07
CA SER A 72 15.50 24.10 8.48
C SER A 72 13.97 24.18 8.63
N PRO A 73 13.41 25.30 9.14
CA PRO A 73 11.97 25.39 9.44
C PRO A 73 11.08 25.42 8.18
N ASN A 74 11.68 25.56 7.00
CA ASN A 74 10.98 25.66 5.70
C ASN A 74 11.31 24.48 4.76
N ALA A 75 11.76 23.33 5.27
CA ALA A 75 11.84 22.12 4.45
C ALA A 75 10.44 21.70 3.99
N PRO A 76 10.21 21.40 2.69
CA PRO A 76 8.86 21.15 2.18
C PRO A 76 8.27 19.88 2.79
N LEU A 77 6.99 19.91 3.17
CA LEU A 77 6.29 18.71 3.62
C LEU A 77 6.21 17.68 2.48
N PHE A 78 6.22 16.40 2.85
CA PHE A 78 6.00 15.33 1.89
C PHE A 78 4.56 15.37 1.37
N GLU A 79 4.43 15.28 0.06
CA GLU A 79 3.16 15.10 -0.64
C GLU A 79 3.23 13.79 -1.41
N ASP A 80 2.11 13.06 -1.42
CA ASP A 80 2.02 11.80 -2.13
C ASP A 80 2.22 12.01 -3.65
N PRO A 81 3.21 11.38 -4.30
CA PRO A 81 3.48 11.56 -5.73
C PRO A 81 2.35 11.05 -6.63
N GLU A 82 1.41 10.30 -6.07
CA GLU A 82 0.22 9.79 -6.77
C GLU A 82 -1.00 10.70 -6.54
N GLY A 83 -0.84 11.78 -5.77
CA GLY A 83 -1.89 12.73 -5.44
C GLY A 83 -2.76 12.30 -4.27
N LYS A 84 -3.95 12.90 -4.16
CA LYS A 84 -4.90 12.61 -3.07
C LYS A 84 -5.78 11.42 -3.44
N ILE A 85 -6.11 10.59 -2.45
CA ILE A 85 -7.01 9.44 -2.66
C ILE A 85 -8.39 9.91 -3.12
N SER A 86 -8.99 9.15 -4.03
CA SER A 86 -10.42 9.28 -4.33
C SER A 86 -11.23 8.66 -3.19
N LEU A 87 -12.40 9.25 -2.93
CA LEU A 87 -13.39 8.79 -1.95
C LEU A 87 -14.76 8.63 -2.63
N PRO A 88 -15.61 7.72 -2.15
CA PRO A 88 -16.89 7.41 -2.79
C PRO A 88 -17.85 8.62 -2.73
N PRO A 89 -18.84 8.75 -3.64
CA PRO A 89 -19.74 9.90 -3.70
C PRO A 89 -20.56 10.16 -2.41
N SER A 90 -20.67 9.18 -1.51
CA SER A 90 -21.26 9.30 -0.17
C SER A 90 -20.39 10.09 0.81
N VAL A 91 -19.13 10.38 0.50
CA VAL A 91 -18.13 11.01 1.37
C VAL A 91 -17.45 12.15 0.59
N ARG A 92 -18.10 13.33 0.55
CA ARG A 92 -17.62 14.49 -0.21
C ARG A 92 -16.50 15.20 0.54
N VAL A 93 -15.31 15.23 -0.06
CA VAL A 93 -14.17 16.01 0.46
C VAL A 93 -14.33 17.48 0.09
N HIS A 94 -14.12 18.36 1.06
CA HIS A 94 -14.09 19.81 0.91
C HIS A 94 -12.71 20.40 1.19
N SER A 95 -11.98 19.87 2.18
CA SER A 95 -10.63 20.32 2.54
C SER A 95 -9.70 19.17 2.91
N TRP A 96 -8.39 19.45 2.95
CA TRP A 96 -7.33 18.51 3.28
C TRP A 96 -6.43 19.14 4.34
N LYS A 97 -6.17 18.44 5.45
CA LYS A 97 -5.48 19.00 6.63
C LYS A 97 -4.43 18.06 7.21
N ARG A 98 -3.27 18.60 7.60
CA ARG A 98 -2.20 17.89 8.30
C ARG A 98 -2.55 17.67 9.78
N PRO A 99 -1.95 16.69 10.49
CA PRO A 99 -2.21 16.44 11.92
C PRO A 99 -2.08 17.68 12.81
N THR A 100 -1.11 18.55 12.49
CA THR A 100 -0.85 19.82 13.19
C THR A 100 -1.97 20.85 13.11
N GLU A 101 -2.94 20.67 12.22
CA GLU A 101 -4.10 21.58 12.05
C GLU A 101 -5.33 21.16 12.85
N PHE A 102 -5.39 19.91 13.34
CA PHE A 102 -6.59 19.37 14.01
C PHE A 102 -6.31 18.60 15.31
N ILE A 103 -5.09 18.08 15.53
CA ILE A 103 -4.71 17.41 16.78
C ILE A 103 -4.07 18.42 17.73
N VAL A 104 -4.81 18.80 18.78
CA VAL A 104 -4.42 19.87 19.72
C VAL A 104 -3.32 19.44 20.70
N LYS A 105 -3.14 18.14 20.95
CA LYS A 105 -2.21 17.62 21.97
C LYS A 105 -1.50 16.35 21.50
N GLY A 106 -0.17 16.33 21.59
CA GLY A 106 0.63 15.10 21.65
C GLY A 106 0.52 14.15 20.46
N ILE A 107 0.64 14.64 19.22
CA ILE A 107 0.56 13.81 18.00
C ILE A 107 1.50 12.59 18.10
N THR A 108 0.94 11.39 17.96
CA THR A 108 1.65 10.11 17.92
C THR A 108 1.08 9.24 16.79
N VAL A 109 1.80 8.22 16.34
CA VAL A 109 1.18 7.24 15.42
C VAL A 109 0.35 6.23 16.20
N VAL A 110 0.86 5.76 17.35
CA VAL A 110 0.22 4.84 18.29
C VAL A 110 0.42 5.37 19.71
N GLU A 111 -0.66 5.41 20.50
CA GLU A 111 -0.68 5.78 21.92
C GLU A 111 -1.14 4.59 22.78
N ASN A 112 -2.12 3.79 22.30
CA ASN A 112 -2.63 2.63 23.03
C ASN A 112 -2.31 1.30 22.30
N PRO A 113 -1.23 0.59 22.68
CA PRO A 113 -0.82 -0.64 22.02
C PRO A 113 -1.59 -1.90 22.48
N MET A 114 -2.55 -1.79 23.41
CA MET A 114 -3.21 -2.93 24.06
C MET A 114 -4.63 -3.19 23.56
N ASN A 115 -5.39 -2.14 23.25
CA ASN A 115 -6.69 -2.23 22.62
C ASN A 115 -6.97 -0.93 21.86
N PHE A 116 -7.78 -0.99 20.81
CA PHE A 116 -8.21 0.19 20.08
C PHE A 116 -9.71 0.17 19.83
N GLU A 117 -10.29 1.34 19.61
CA GLU A 117 -11.70 1.52 19.31
C GLU A 117 -11.81 2.45 18.10
N LEU A 118 -12.01 1.85 16.92
CA LEU A 118 -12.35 2.55 15.69
C LEU A 118 -13.81 2.98 15.73
N ILE A 119 -14.04 4.15 16.32
CA ILE A 119 -15.31 4.88 16.27
C ILE A 119 -15.09 6.15 15.47
N SER A 120 -15.95 6.40 14.48
CA SER A 120 -16.11 7.75 13.97
C SER A 120 -16.84 8.59 15.02
N PRO A 121 -16.29 9.70 15.53
CA PRO A 121 -16.93 10.49 16.59
C PRO A 121 -18.26 11.16 16.20
N LYS A 122 -18.69 10.98 14.95
CA LYS A 122 -19.98 11.36 14.37
C LYS A 122 -20.40 10.25 13.40
N ASP A 123 -21.67 9.87 13.33
CA ASP A 123 -22.11 8.67 12.58
C ASP A 123 -21.94 8.73 11.05
N HIS A 124 -21.53 9.87 10.50
CA HIS A 124 -21.41 10.13 9.05
C HIS A 124 -20.59 9.07 8.26
N LEU A 125 -19.55 8.47 8.84
CA LEU A 125 -18.77 7.43 8.16
C LEU A 125 -19.50 6.08 8.06
N ILE A 126 -20.46 5.79 8.94
CA ILE A 126 -21.20 4.51 8.94
C ILE A 126 -22.10 4.41 7.69
N CYS A 127 -22.56 5.55 7.17
CA CYS A 127 -23.26 5.65 5.90
C CYS A 127 -22.39 5.25 4.68
N SER A 128 -21.06 5.28 4.81
CA SER A 128 -20.14 4.91 3.73
C SER A 128 -19.79 3.42 3.79
N GLU A 129 -20.16 2.69 2.74
CA GLU A 129 -19.84 1.27 2.61
C GLU A 129 -18.34 0.98 2.69
N LEU A 130 -17.52 1.78 2.00
CA LEU A 130 -16.06 1.67 2.03
C LEU A 130 -15.50 1.74 3.46
N MET A 131 -16.02 2.65 4.28
CA MET A 131 -15.58 2.82 5.66
C MET A 131 -16.05 1.66 6.55
N ARG A 132 -17.28 1.18 6.35
CA ARG A 132 -17.79 -0.02 7.04
C ARG A 132 -16.94 -1.26 6.74
N TRP A 133 -16.55 -1.49 5.49
CA TRP A 133 -15.67 -2.60 5.13
C TRP A 133 -14.29 -2.46 5.79
N ILE A 134 -13.62 -1.31 5.66
CA ILE A 134 -12.30 -1.05 6.27
C ILE A 134 -12.32 -1.27 7.79
N ILE A 135 -13.28 -0.66 8.49
CA ILE A 135 -13.41 -0.79 9.96
C ILE A 135 -13.67 -2.26 10.34
N SER A 136 -14.61 -2.92 9.67
CA SER A 136 -14.97 -4.31 9.98
C SER A 136 -13.82 -5.28 9.72
N GLU A 137 -13.13 -5.16 8.59
CA GLU A 137 -12.03 -6.08 8.24
C GLU A 137 -10.80 -5.86 9.13
N ILE A 138 -10.49 -4.63 9.56
CA ILE A 138 -9.46 -4.39 10.60
C ILE A 138 -9.84 -5.07 11.92
N TYR A 139 -11.08 -4.93 12.38
CA TYR A 139 -11.55 -5.62 13.59
C TYR A 139 -11.54 -7.15 13.45
N ILE A 140 -11.88 -7.70 12.28
CA ILE A 140 -11.84 -9.14 12.02
C ILE A 140 -10.41 -9.67 12.11
N VAL A 141 -9.43 -9.03 11.44
CA VAL A 141 -8.02 -9.48 11.48
C VAL A 141 -7.46 -9.38 12.91
N TRP A 142 -7.75 -8.29 13.64
CA TRP A 142 -7.36 -8.12 15.05
C TRP A 142 -7.97 -9.19 15.95
N THR A 143 -9.27 -9.46 15.80
CA THR A 143 -9.99 -10.47 16.59
C THR A 143 -9.44 -11.86 16.34
N LEU A 144 -9.13 -12.22 15.09
CA LEU A 144 -8.60 -13.53 14.75
C LEU A 144 -7.21 -13.79 15.36
N HIS A 145 -6.31 -12.81 15.34
CA HIS A 145 -4.98 -12.95 15.96
C HIS A 145 -5.03 -12.93 17.50
N ASN A 146 -5.97 -12.21 18.10
CA ASN A 146 -6.16 -12.22 19.57
C ASN A 146 -6.82 -13.50 20.10
N ASN A 147 -7.43 -14.33 19.23
CA ASN A 147 -8.02 -15.63 19.59
C ASN A 147 -7.13 -16.82 19.19
N SER A 148 -5.93 -16.60 18.65
CA SER A 148 -4.99 -17.69 18.31
C SER A 148 -3.97 -17.91 19.43
N ASP A 149 -3.93 -19.12 20.01
CA ASP A 149 -2.95 -19.53 21.05
C ASP A 149 -1.48 -19.57 20.56
N THR A 150 -1.23 -19.25 19.29
CA THR A 150 0.10 -19.19 18.69
C THR A 150 0.89 -18.00 19.21
N THR A 151 1.84 -18.26 20.11
CA THR A 151 2.71 -17.26 20.78
C THR A 151 3.73 -16.55 19.88
N GLN A 152 3.60 -16.64 18.56
CA GLN A 152 4.47 -15.96 17.59
C GLN A 152 3.63 -15.08 16.67
N ASP A 153 3.99 -13.79 16.64
CA ASP A 153 3.50 -12.75 15.75
C ASP A 153 1.98 -12.45 15.82
N ILE A 154 1.54 -11.92 16.97
CA ILE A 154 0.26 -11.19 17.10
C ILE A 154 0.30 -9.97 16.18
N TRP A 155 -0.49 -10.00 15.11
CA TRP A 155 -0.67 -8.88 14.19
C TRP A 155 -1.37 -7.70 14.86
N ARG A 156 -0.81 -6.50 14.73
CA ARG A 156 -1.47 -5.23 15.11
C ARG A 156 -1.75 -4.36 13.89
N PRO A 157 -2.82 -3.54 13.88
CA PRO A 157 -3.14 -2.68 12.75
C PRO A 157 -2.06 -1.67 12.35
N TRP A 158 -1.14 -1.33 13.25
CA TRP A 158 -0.03 -0.41 13.00
C TRP A 158 1.28 -1.10 12.60
N ASP A 159 1.42 -2.43 12.72
CA ASP A 159 2.61 -3.17 12.26
C ASP A 159 2.83 -3.11 10.71
N PRO A 160 1.81 -2.84 9.87
CA PRO A 160 2.01 -2.45 8.48
C PRO A 160 2.63 -1.06 8.28
N ILE A 161 2.68 -0.17 9.28
CA ILE A 161 3.01 1.25 9.12
C ILE A 161 4.44 1.52 9.62
N TYR A 162 5.24 2.17 8.78
CA TYR A 162 6.65 2.46 9.03
C TYR A 162 6.93 3.95 8.88
N SER A 163 7.52 4.55 9.92
CA SER A 163 8.02 5.93 9.93
C SER A 163 9.06 6.13 11.03
N LEU A 164 10.24 6.66 10.65
CA LEU A 164 11.38 6.91 11.55
C LEU A 164 11.86 5.67 12.36
N CYS A 165 11.47 4.47 11.93
CA CYS A 165 11.75 3.20 12.58
C CYS A 165 12.59 2.28 11.69
N LYS A 166 13.21 1.26 12.29
CA LYS A 166 13.85 0.16 11.56
C LYS A 166 12.90 -1.03 11.42
N VAL A 167 13.05 -1.82 10.37
CA VAL A 167 12.23 -3.02 10.18
C VAL A 167 12.66 -4.09 11.18
N GLY A 168 11.70 -4.63 11.93
CA GLY A 168 11.90 -5.67 12.93
C GLY A 168 10.61 -6.02 13.66
N ARG A 169 10.59 -7.17 14.36
CA ARG A 169 9.44 -7.57 15.20
C ARG A 169 9.23 -6.56 16.33
N GLY A 170 7.99 -6.13 16.53
CA GLY A 170 7.62 -5.19 17.58
C GLY A 170 8.17 -3.78 17.41
N HIS A 171 8.53 -3.36 16.18
CA HIS A 171 8.75 -1.96 15.89
C HIS A 171 7.45 -1.15 16.13
N VAL A 172 7.59 0.15 16.32
CA VAL A 172 6.45 1.08 16.42
C VAL A 172 6.76 2.29 15.53
N PRO A 173 5.86 2.69 14.61
CA PRO A 173 6.03 3.91 13.83
C PRO A 173 6.01 5.14 14.72
N LEU A 174 6.88 6.11 14.44
CA LEU A 174 6.95 7.38 15.17
C LEU A 174 6.41 8.53 14.31
N TYR A 175 5.89 9.58 14.95
CA TYR A 175 5.34 10.74 14.22
C TYR A 175 6.43 11.44 13.40
N ASN A 176 6.29 11.42 12.08
CA ASN A 176 7.17 12.12 11.17
C ASN A 176 6.63 13.53 10.88
N ILE A 177 7.34 14.56 11.34
CA ILE A 177 7.00 15.98 11.12
C ILE A 177 6.98 16.38 9.63
N TYR A 178 7.65 15.62 8.76
CA TYR A 178 7.63 15.85 7.32
C TYR A 178 6.42 15.19 6.64
N GLY A 179 5.61 14.42 7.36
CA GLY A 179 4.37 13.83 6.85
C GLY A 179 4.55 12.62 5.94
N LYS A 180 5.75 12.04 5.84
CA LYS A 180 6.04 10.84 5.01
C LYS A 180 5.92 9.54 5.82
N TYR A 181 5.08 8.62 5.34
CA TYR A 181 4.88 7.29 5.92
C TYR A 181 4.94 6.21 4.82
N LEU A 182 5.44 5.03 5.17
CA LEU A 182 5.37 3.84 4.34
C LEU A 182 4.37 2.84 4.95
N VAL A 183 3.61 2.15 4.10
CA VAL A 183 2.67 1.11 4.52
C VAL A 183 2.90 -0.17 3.69
N ARG A 184 3.02 -1.29 4.40
CA ARG A 184 3.30 -2.63 3.89
C ARG A 184 2.00 -3.41 3.70
N LEU A 185 1.39 -3.33 2.51
CA LEU A 185 0.17 -4.08 2.18
C LEU A 185 0.45 -5.11 1.09
N TYR A 186 -0.34 -6.18 1.04
CA TYR A 186 -0.24 -7.23 0.04
C TYR A 186 -1.10 -6.90 -1.18
N TRP A 187 -0.52 -6.85 -2.37
CA TRP A 187 -1.25 -6.52 -3.60
C TRP A 187 -0.55 -7.10 -4.84
N MET A 188 -1.35 -7.63 -5.78
CA MET A 188 -0.87 -8.36 -6.97
C MET A 188 0.21 -9.41 -6.62
N GLY A 189 -0.09 -10.29 -5.68
CA GLY A 189 0.71 -11.50 -5.39
C GLY A 189 1.95 -11.31 -4.50
N CYS A 190 2.32 -10.09 -4.11
CA CYS A 190 3.42 -9.85 -3.17
C CYS A 190 3.17 -8.63 -2.27
N TRP A 191 4.01 -8.47 -1.25
CA TRP A 191 3.98 -7.31 -0.35
C TRP A 191 4.54 -6.08 -1.06
N ARG A 192 3.87 -4.93 -0.94
CA ARG A 192 4.20 -3.68 -1.63
C ARG A 192 4.61 -2.59 -0.65
N LYS A 193 5.55 -1.73 -1.05
CA LYS A 193 5.92 -0.50 -0.35
C LYS A 193 5.07 0.65 -0.87
N ILE A 194 3.90 0.85 -0.26
CA ILE A 194 3.00 1.97 -0.58
C ILE A 194 3.45 3.17 0.26
N THR A 195 3.65 4.32 -0.38
CA THR A 195 3.94 5.57 0.33
C THR A 195 2.66 6.37 0.48
N VAL A 196 2.46 7.04 1.62
CA VAL A 196 1.34 7.98 1.84
C VAL A 196 1.82 9.25 2.54
N ASP A 197 1.15 10.37 2.26
CA ASP A 197 1.27 11.59 3.08
C ASP A 197 0.26 11.58 4.26
N ASP A 198 0.47 12.40 5.29
CA ASP A 198 -0.42 12.53 6.45
C ASP A 198 -1.54 13.59 6.32
N SER A 199 -1.73 14.15 5.13
CA SER A 199 -2.83 15.09 4.87
C SER A 199 -4.16 14.31 4.80
N MET A 200 -5.07 14.57 5.72
CA MET A 200 -6.33 13.84 5.86
C MET A 200 -7.51 14.62 5.25
N PRO A 201 -8.52 13.95 4.67
CA PRO A 201 -9.68 14.59 4.06
C PRO A 201 -10.72 15.01 5.11
N PHE A 202 -11.32 16.19 4.90
CA PHE A 202 -12.38 16.75 5.74
C PHE A 202 -13.55 17.27 4.88
N ASP A 203 -14.78 17.22 5.42
CA ASP A 203 -15.98 17.73 4.75
C ASP A 203 -16.22 19.25 4.99
N GLU A 204 -17.38 19.72 4.56
CA GLU A 204 -17.84 21.12 4.68
C GLU A 204 -18.05 21.55 6.14
N GLU A 205 -18.38 20.62 7.02
CA GLU A 205 -18.60 20.84 8.46
C GLU A 205 -17.31 20.69 9.29
N ASN A 206 -16.17 20.43 8.64
CA ASN A 206 -14.89 20.08 9.27
C ASN A 206 -14.93 18.75 10.06
N ASN A 207 -15.68 17.76 9.58
CA ASN A 207 -15.61 16.38 10.03
C ASN A 207 -14.50 15.63 9.28
N LEU A 208 -13.76 14.78 10.00
CA LEU A 208 -12.73 13.91 9.42
C LEU A 208 -13.37 12.77 8.61
N LEU A 209 -12.93 12.61 7.35
CA LEU A 209 -13.52 11.65 6.40
C LEU A 209 -12.82 10.27 6.34
N LEU A 210 -12.11 9.89 7.42
CA LEU A 210 -11.43 8.60 7.58
C LEU A 210 -11.70 8.01 8.97
N PRO A 211 -11.62 6.67 9.13
CA PRO A 211 -11.65 6.04 10.45
C PRO A 211 -10.59 6.62 11.40
N ALA A 212 -10.98 6.80 12.65
CA ALA A 212 -10.13 7.33 13.72
C ALA A 212 -10.26 6.47 14.98
N SER A 213 -9.30 6.61 15.88
CA SER A 213 -9.32 6.03 17.22
C SER A 213 -10.07 6.97 18.17
N THR A 214 -10.64 6.46 19.25
CA THR A 214 -11.09 7.31 20.36
C THR A 214 -9.92 8.07 21.02
N CYS A 215 -8.69 7.56 20.87
CA CYS A 215 -7.46 8.30 21.17
C CYS A 215 -7.17 9.32 20.05
N GLN A 216 -7.63 10.56 20.22
CA GLN A 216 -7.49 11.66 19.24
C GLN A 216 -6.04 12.02 18.85
N SER A 217 -5.05 11.55 19.62
CA SER A 217 -3.62 11.72 19.37
C SER A 217 -3.08 10.81 18.25
N GLU A 218 -3.77 9.70 17.94
CA GLU A 218 -3.26 8.60 17.11
C GLU A 218 -3.46 8.82 15.61
N LEU A 219 -2.40 8.60 14.82
CA LEU A 219 -2.46 8.65 13.35
C LEU A 219 -2.65 7.29 12.66
N TRP A 220 -2.36 6.16 13.32
CA TRP A 220 -2.38 4.84 12.66
C TRP A 220 -3.70 4.51 11.94
N PRO A 221 -4.91 4.84 12.44
CA PRO A 221 -6.16 4.47 11.77
C PRO A 221 -6.31 5.17 10.42
N MET A 222 -6.04 6.47 10.41
CA MET A 222 -6.15 7.33 9.24
C MET A 222 -5.08 6.98 8.20
N LEU A 223 -3.85 6.72 8.63
CA LEU A 223 -2.74 6.29 7.75
C LEU A 223 -3.02 4.93 7.10
N LEU A 224 -3.48 3.94 7.89
CA LEU A 224 -3.83 2.62 7.37
C LEU A 224 -5.02 2.69 6.42
N ALA A 225 -6.12 3.33 6.82
CA ALA A 225 -7.31 3.47 5.99
C ALA A 225 -7.00 4.21 4.68
N LYS A 226 -6.18 5.27 4.72
CA LYS A 226 -5.74 5.99 3.52
C LYS A 226 -4.93 5.10 2.57
N ALA A 227 -4.00 4.28 3.08
CA ALA A 227 -3.25 3.33 2.26
C ALA A 227 -4.16 2.24 1.67
N LEU A 228 -5.11 1.70 2.45
CA LEU A 228 -6.09 0.73 1.98
C LEU A 228 -7.00 1.29 0.87
N ILE A 229 -7.47 2.53 1.01
CA ILE A 229 -8.28 3.22 0.00
C ILE A 229 -7.45 3.53 -1.25
N LYS A 230 -6.17 3.87 -1.09
CA LYS A 230 -5.23 4.07 -2.20
C LYS A 230 -5.08 2.79 -3.05
N VAL A 231 -4.99 1.62 -2.41
CA VAL A 231 -5.03 0.31 -3.11
C VAL A 231 -6.41 0.01 -3.71
N ALA A 232 -7.49 0.24 -2.97
CA ALA A 232 -8.86 -0.01 -3.47
C ALA A 232 -9.14 0.75 -4.78
N ASN A 233 -8.67 2.01 -4.87
CA ASN A 233 -8.85 2.87 -6.04
C ASN A 233 -8.24 2.33 -7.35
N THR A 234 -7.25 1.42 -7.32
CA THR A 234 -6.77 0.77 -8.55
C THR A 234 -7.77 -0.23 -9.12
N ASN A 235 -8.57 -0.85 -8.24
CA ASN A 235 -9.50 -1.92 -8.60
C ASN A 235 -10.87 -1.38 -9.01
N VAL A 236 -11.27 -0.22 -8.49
CA VAL A 236 -12.57 0.43 -8.82
C VAL A 236 -12.71 0.71 -10.31
N THR A 237 -11.62 0.97 -11.05
CA THR A 237 -11.69 1.18 -12.52
C THR A 237 -11.75 -0.13 -13.33
N SER A 238 -11.76 -1.30 -12.68
CA SER A 238 -11.76 -2.62 -13.33
C SER A 238 -13.16 -3.16 -13.68
N GLU A 239 -14.17 -2.29 -13.75
CA GLU A 239 -15.60 -2.61 -13.97
C GLU A 239 -15.90 -3.44 -15.24
N ALA A 240 -14.94 -3.54 -16.16
CA ALA A 240 -15.06 -4.28 -17.41
C ALA A 240 -14.81 -5.80 -17.29
N SER A 241 -14.23 -6.30 -16.19
CA SER A 241 -13.77 -7.69 -16.07
C SER A 241 -14.37 -8.43 -14.88
N ARG A 242 -15.49 -9.13 -15.11
CA ARG A 242 -16.21 -9.97 -14.12
C ARG A 242 -15.50 -11.29 -13.76
N GLU A 243 -14.22 -11.40 -14.08
CA GLU A 243 -13.36 -12.57 -13.88
C GLU A 243 -12.27 -12.33 -12.81
N MET A 244 -12.02 -11.07 -12.45
CA MET A 244 -11.12 -10.72 -11.35
C MET A 244 -11.91 -10.69 -10.03
N GLY A 245 -11.34 -11.26 -8.97
CA GLY A 245 -12.01 -11.41 -7.68
C GLY A 245 -12.34 -10.09 -6.99
N GLU A 246 -13.37 -10.12 -6.15
CA GLU A 246 -13.77 -9.00 -5.28
C GLU A 246 -12.60 -8.57 -4.38
N PHE A 247 -12.34 -7.27 -4.31
CA PHE A 247 -11.22 -6.72 -3.54
C PHE A 247 -11.47 -6.84 -2.03
N SER A 248 -10.62 -7.58 -1.31
CA SER A 248 -10.70 -7.76 0.15
C SER A 248 -9.62 -6.96 0.89
N PHE A 249 -10.03 -6.29 1.96
CA PHE A 249 -9.11 -5.61 2.88
C PHE A 249 -8.34 -6.61 3.74
N ILE A 250 -8.94 -7.74 4.17
CA ILE A 250 -8.27 -8.87 4.83
C ILE A 250 -7.11 -9.37 3.98
N GLN A 251 -7.33 -9.69 2.70
CA GLN A 251 -6.24 -10.12 1.81
C GLN A 251 -5.15 -9.05 1.70
N THR A 252 -5.54 -7.78 1.62
CA THR A 252 -4.61 -6.64 1.52
C THR A 252 -3.79 -6.43 2.80
N LEU A 253 -4.34 -6.76 3.98
CA LEU A 253 -3.69 -6.61 5.29
C LEU A 253 -2.84 -7.83 5.70
N THR A 254 -3.16 -9.03 5.20
CA THR A 254 -2.61 -10.31 5.71
C THR A 254 -1.93 -11.18 4.65
N GLY A 255 -2.26 -10.98 3.37
CA GLY A 255 -1.94 -11.90 2.28
C GLY A 255 -2.81 -13.17 2.22
N TRP A 256 -3.76 -13.36 3.14
CA TRP A 256 -4.64 -14.53 3.15
C TRP A 256 -5.60 -14.55 1.95
N ILE A 257 -5.96 -15.74 1.49
CA ILE A 257 -6.94 -15.92 0.40
C ILE A 257 -8.30 -16.23 1.04
N PRO A 258 -9.34 -15.40 0.86
CA PRO A 258 -10.66 -15.63 1.47
C PRO A 258 -11.40 -16.78 0.78
N GLU A 259 -12.03 -17.66 1.57
CA GLU A 259 -12.89 -18.72 1.07
C GLU A 259 -14.37 -18.36 1.28
N ILE A 260 -15.06 -17.98 0.19
CA ILE A 260 -16.48 -17.60 0.26
C ILE A 260 -17.35 -18.86 0.19
N ARG A 261 -18.12 -19.13 1.24
CA ARG A 261 -19.10 -20.23 1.32
C ARG A 261 -20.53 -19.66 1.40
N PRO A 262 -21.33 -19.74 0.33
CA PRO A 262 -22.72 -19.29 0.35
C PRO A 262 -23.56 -20.04 1.40
N LEU A 263 -24.11 -19.31 2.36
CA LEU A 263 -25.03 -19.88 3.33
C LEU A 263 -26.33 -20.29 2.63
N ARG A 264 -26.69 -21.58 2.69
CA ARG A 264 -27.96 -22.07 2.14
C ARG A 264 -29.13 -21.51 2.94
N GLY A 265 -29.77 -20.47 2.41
CA GLY A 265 -31.15 -20.16 2.79
C GLY A 265 -32.04 -21.39 2.55
N LYS A 266 -32.96 -21.67 3.48
CA LYS A 266 -34.01 -22.66 3.23
C LYS A 266 -34.80 -22.20 2.00
N GLN A 267 -34.94 -23.07 0.99
CA GLN A 267 -35.88 -22.79 -0.09
C GLN A 267 -37.28 -22.58 0.51
N PRO A 268 -38.05 -21.57 0.06
CA PRO A 268 -39.45 -21.49 0.41
C PRO A 268 -40.14 -22.75 -0.12
N CYS A 269 -40.87 -23.47 0.74
CA CYS A 269 -41.60 -24.65 0.32
C CYS A 269 -42.60 -24.26 -0.78
N SER A 270 -42.40 -24.78 -1.99
CA SER A 270 -43.38 -24.67 -3.05
C SER A 270 -44.66 -25.38 -2.60
N LEU A 271 -45.67 -24.61 -2.21
CA LEU A 271 -47.02 -25.13 -2.03
C LEU A 271 -47.47 -25.67 -3.38
N THR A 272 -47.47 -27.00 -3.52
CA THR A 272 -48.01 -27.66 -4.70
C THR A 272 -49.48 -27.29 -4.84
N GLN A 273 -49.85 -26.62 -5.93
CA GLN A 273 -51.24 -26.55 -6.32
C GLN A 273 -51.76 -27.99 -6.46
N VAL A 274 -52.75 -28.34 -5.64
CA VAL A 274 -53.47 -29.60 -5.79
C VAL A 274 -54.45 -29.42 -6.93
N ASP A 275 -54.07 -29.87 -8.12
CA ASP A 275 -54.97 -29.92 -9.27
C ASP A 275 -56.13 -30.88 -8.96
N SER A 276 -57.32 -30.33 -8.70
CA SER A 276 -58.47 -31.06 -8.18
C SER A 276 -59.59 -31.21 -9.22
N SER A 277 -59.30 -31.96 -10.29
CA SER A 277 -60.25 -32.55 -11.24
C SER A 277 -59.53 -33.63 -12.05
N PRO A 278 -60.18 -34.72 -12.52
CA PRO A 278 -61.62 -34.81 -12.80
C PRO A 278 -62.36 -36.00 -12.18
N LYS A 279 -63.70 -35.94 -12.23
CA LYS A 279 -64.59 -37.09 -12.49
C LYS A 279 -65.93 -36.62 -13.01
#